data_AF-A0A941SKP1-F1
#
_entry.id   AF-A0A941SKP1-F1
#
_cell.length_a   1.000
_cell.length_b   1.000
_cell.length_c   1.000
_cell.angle_alpha   90.00
_cell.angle_beta   90.00
_cell.angle_gamma   90.00
#
_symmetry.space_group_name_H-M   'P 1'
#
loop_
_entity.id
_entity.type
_entity.pdbx_description
1 polymer ?
#
loop_
_entity_poly.entity_id
_entity_poly.type
_entity_poly.pdbx_seq_one_letter_code
_entity_poly.pdbx_strand_id
1 'polypeptide(L)'
;GTVTEVWHFLRLLYVKLGVQHCIHDGAAVQPRTPESIAAQLLRNYRGRHVGLLAPLVVARKGVYTELADWARPRGYTHLRVDGEYLPTTRFPRIDRFKEHTIELPVASLDLTPANERELARLLATALEHGKGVVHVHSDLGGLSEALKAGTPTAGIGRIEAFSTRRACPVCATSYAELDPRLFSYNSKHGWCPDCVGTGVRLTKEQRRALDDSPQDDDKGRERTFAEPEVEGLVDEACPSCGGTRLNPVARAVRLESEGTDAAGGIAITELARLSVAALRQWFAELKLEGRDATIARDLIPEILSRLDFLEAVGLGYLTLDRGAPTLSGGEAQRIRLAA
;
A
#
# COMPACT_ATOMS: atom_id res chain seq x y z
N GLY A 1 -17.64 -16.62 -13.80
CA GLY A 1 -17.40 -15.17 -13.89
C GLY A 1 -18.03 -14.48 -12.71
N THR A 2 -17.44 -13.38 -12.22
CA THR A 2 -18.20 -12.44 -11.39
C THR A 2 -19.39 -12.01 -12.23
N VAL A 3 -20.61 -12.20 -11.73
CA VAL A 3 -21.82 -12.18 -12.56
C VAL A 3 -22.04 -10.80 -13.22
N THR A 4 -21.28 -9.78 -12.79
CA THR A 4 -21.19 -8.47 -13.41
C THR A 4 -19.75 -8.21 -13.89
N GLU A 5 -19.59 -7.79 -15.15
CA GLU A 5 -18.27 -7.36 -15.68
C GLU A 5 -17.71 -6.14 -14.93
N VAL A 6 -18.54 -5.45 -14.11
CA VAL A 6 -18.13 -4.34 -13.24
C VAL A 6 -16.88 -4.68 -12.45
N TRP A 7 -16.79 -5.88 -11.86
CA TRP A 7 -15.60 -6.28 -11.09
C TRP A 7 -14.34 -6.29 -11.95
N HIS A 8 -14.42 -6.67 -13.22
CA HIS A 8 -13.27 -6.62 -14.13
C HIS A 8 -12.72 -5.20 -14.29
N PHE A 9 -13.60 -4.24 -14.55
CA PHE A 9 -13.20 -2.83 -14.68
C PHE A 9 -12.68 -2.24 -13.37
N LEU A 10 -13.28 -2.61 -12.23
CA LEU A 10 -12.77 -2.20 -10.92
C LEU A 10 -11.34 -2.69 -10.69
N ARG A 11 -11.04 -3.95 -11.01
CA ARG A 11 -9.67 -4.49 -10.89
C ARG A 11 -8.68 -3.69 -11.74
N LEU A 12 -9.05 -3.39 -12.99
CA LEU A 12 -8.21 -2.58 -13.89
C LEU A 12 -8.01 -1.17 -13.34
N LEU A 13 -9.07 -0.52 -12.84
CA LEU A 13 -9.00 0.80 -12.24
C LEU A 13 -8.03 0.82 -11.04
N TYR A 14 -8.13 -0.15 -10.13
CA TYR A 14 -7.24 -0.24 -8.96
C TYR A 14 -5.79 -0.57 -9.31
N VAL A 15 -5.54 -1.35 -10.37
CA VAL A 15 -4.17 -1.57 -10.87
C VAL A 15 -3.57 -0.27 -11.41
N LYS A 16 -4.38 0.55 -12.08
CA LYS A 16 -3.91 1.76 -12.77
C LYS A 16 -3.79 2.97 -11.86
N LEU A 17 -4.73 3.15 -10.93
CA LEU A 17 -4.87 4.34 -10.10
C LEU A 17 -4.78 4.06 -8.60
N GLY A 18 -4.84 2.79 -8.19
CA GLY A 18 -4.80 2.42 -6.79
C GLY A 18 -3.42 2.67 -6.18
N VAL A 19 -3.42 3.25 -4.99
CA VAL A 19 -2.26 3.43 -4.14
C VAL A 19 -2.12 2.22 -3.24
N GLN A 20 -1.06 1.45 -3.44
CA GLN A 20 -0.73 0.34 -2.55
C GLN A 20 -0.27 0.89 -1.20
N HIS A 21 -0.76 0.31 -0.10
CA HIS A 21 -0.30 0.63 1.25
C HIS A 21 0.35 -0.58 1.91
N CYS A 22 1.26 -0.33 2.84
CA CYS A 22 1.94 -1.36 3.59
C CYS A 22 0.95 -2.12 4.48
N ILE A 23 0.96 -3.45 4.46
CA ILE A 23 0.08 -4.28 5.30
C ILE A 23 0.48 -4.29 6.78
N HIS A 24 1.67 -3.77 7.11
CA HIS A 24 2.18 -3.71 8.49
C HIS A 24 1.95 -2.34 9.12
N ASP A 25 2.25 -1.26 8.39
CA ASP A 25 2.28 0.10 8.94
C ASP A 25 1.28 1.06 8.27
N GLY A 26 0.61 0.63 7.21
CA GLY A 26 -0.33 1.47 6.45
C GLY A 26 0.31 2.56 5.59
N ALA A 27 1.63 2.69 5.57
CA ALA A 27 2.32 3.71 4.76
C ALA A 27 2.14 3.46 3.25
N ALA A 28 1.95 4.53 2.48
CA ALA A 28 1.83 4.46 1.03
C ALA A 28 3.11 3.90 0.37
N VAL A 29 2.94 2.91 -0.50
CA VAL A 29 3.98 2.21 -1.25
C VAL A 29 3.91 2.66 -2.70
N GLN A 30 4.51 3.81 -2.98
CA GLN A 30 4.59 4.35 -4.34
C GLN A 30 6.05 4.63 -4.69
N PRO A 31 6.56 4.07 -5.80
CA PRO A 31 7.88 4.43 -6.28
C PRO A 31 7.79 5.86 -6.83
N ARG A 32 8.60 6.77 -6.27
CA ARG A 32 8.71 8.15 -6.74
C ARG A 32 10.06 8.36 -7.39
N THR A 33 10.14 9.17 -8.44
CA THR A 33 11.45 9.52 -9.01
C THR A 33 12.19 10.46 -8.05
N PRO A 34 13.54 10.45 -8.03
CA PRO A 34 14.32 11.39 -7.21
C PRO A 34 13.91 12.85 -7.42
N GLU A 35 13.60 13.23 -8.66
CA GLU A 35 13.18 14.59 -9.03
C GLU A 35 11.82 14.93 -8.42
N SER A 36 10.87 13.98 -8.44
CA SER A 36 9.55 14.16 -7.83
C SER A 36 9.66 14.30 -6.32
N ILE A 37 10.53 13.51 -5.67
CA ILE A 37 10.82 13.63 -4.24
C ILE A 37 11.41 15.02 -3.96
N ALA A 38 12.46 15.43 -4.67
CA ALA A 38 13.08 16.75 -4.47
C ALA A 38 12.07 17.90 -4.64
N ALA A 39 11.26 17.86 -5.68
CA ALA A 39 10.22 18.86 -5.92
C ALA A 39 9.17 18.89 -4.81
N GLN A 40 8.75 17.74 -4.28
CA GLN A 40 7.85 17.67 -3.14
C GLN A 40 8.47 18.24 -1.87
N LEU A 41 9.75 17.93 -1.60
CA LEU A 41 10.44 18.48 -0.44
C LEU A 41 10.51 20.01 -0.52
N LEU A 42 10.87 20.56 -1.68
CA LEU A 42 10.86 22.00 -1.91
C LEU A 42 9.49 22.64 -1.73
N ARG A 43 8.40 21.95 -2.10
CA ARG A 43 7.03 22.44 -1.87
C ARG A 43 6.64 22.42 -0.40
N ASN A 44 6.85 21.30 0.28
CA ASN A 44 6.33 21.05 1.63
C ASN A 44 7.17 21.72 2.73
N TYR A 45 8.47 21.90 2.48
CA TYR A 45 9.43 22.39 3.48
C TYR A 45 10.14 23.67 3.05
N ARG A 46 9.55 24.45 2.13
CA ARG A 46 10.14 25.73 1.68
C ARG A 46 10.49 26.64 2.85
N GLY A 47 11.75 27.06 2.93
CA GLY A 47 12.28 27.93 3.97
C GLY A 47 12.50 27.25 5.33
N ARG A 48 12.33 25.91 5.43
CA ARG A 48 12.56 25.14 6.65
C ARG A 48 13.87 24.36 6.56
N HIS A 49 14.51 24.16 7.71
CA HIS A 49 15.68 23.30 7.85
C HIS A 49 15.26 21.84 7.97
N VAL A 50 15.87 20.96 7.16
CA VAL A 50 15.61 19.52 7.20
C VAL A 50 16.91 18.71 7.19
N GLY A 51 16.86 17.52 7.76
CA GLY A 51 17.88 16.50 7.64
C GLY A 51 17.50 15.45 6.60
N LEU A 52 18.44 15.05 5.75
CA LEU A 52 18.30 13.88 4.89
C LEU A 52 19.04 12.71 5.54
N LEU A 53 18.30 11.64 5.84
CA LEU A 53 18.82 10.44 6.47
C LEU A 53 18.70 9.25 5.51
N ALA A 54 19.74 8.43 5.43
CA ALA A 54 19.72 7.17 4.70
C ALA A 54 19.47 6.01 5.68
N PRO A 55 18.33 5.31 5.62
CA PRO A 55 18.07 4.16 6.49
C PRO A 55 18.98 3.00 6.10
N LEU A 56 19.96 2.69 6.94
CA LEU A 56 20.90 1.58 6.74
C LEU A 56 20.30 0.26 7.25
N VAL A 57 19.55 0.35 8.36
CA VAL A 57 18.86 -0.76 9.01
C VAL A 57 17.48 -0.27 9.43
N VAL A 58 16.45 -1.09 9.24
CA VAL A 58 15.06 -0.77 9.58
C VAL A 58 14.43 -1.95 10.29
N ALA A 59 14.07 -1.79 11.56
CA ALA A 59 13.41 -2.80 12.39
C ALA A 59 14.07 -4.20 12.31
N ARG A 60 15.39 -4.28 12.46
CA ARG A 60 16.13 -5.57 12.45
C ARG A 60 16.98 -5.75 13.70
N LYS A 61 17.10 -7.00 14.14
CA LYS A 61 17.94 -7.41 15.28
C LYS A 61 19.40 -7.51 14.87
N GLY A 62 20.30 -6.93 15.66
CA GLY A 62 21.73 -6.97 15.38
C GLY A 62 22.54 -5.97 16.21
N VAL A 63 23.87 -6.03 16.10
CA VAL A 63 24.80 -5.16 16.85
C VAL A 63 25.29 -3.97 16.02
N TYR A 64 25.41 -4.12 14.70
CA TYR A 64 25.66 -3.06 13.72
C TYR A 64 26.82 -2.09 14.00
N THR A 65 27.77 -2.46 14.87
CA THR A 65 28.95 -1.63 15.21
C THR A 65 29.80 -1.31 13.98
N GLU A 66 29.82 -2.21 13.01
CA GLU A 66 30.49 -2.05 11.72
C GLU A 66 29.98 -0.84 10.92
N LEU A 67 28.73 -0.40 11.13
CA LEU A 67 28.19 0.78 10.47
C LEU A 67 28.89 2.06 10.93
N ALA A 68 29.21 2.17 12.22
CA ALA A 68 29.94 3.31 12.76
C ALA A 68 31.39 3.33 12.25
N ASP A 69 32.04 2.17 12.15
CA ASP A 69 33.39 2.05 11.61
C ASP A 69 33.44 2.33 10.10
N TRP A 70 32.36 2.04 9.36
CA TRP A 70 32.22 2.43 7.96
C TRP A 70 31.95 3.92 7.78
N ALA A 71 31.12 4.52 8.65
CA ALA A 71 30.67 5.90 8.55
C ALA A 71 31.76 6.91 8.96
N ARG A 72 32.51 6.61 10.03
CA ARG A 72 33.56 7.49 10.59
C ARG A 72 34.62 7.95 9.57
N PRO A 73 35.31 7.07 8.80
CA PRO A 73 36.33 7.50 7.85
C PRO A 73 35.77 8.29 6.66
N ARG A 74 34.45 8.28 6.46
CA ARG A 74 33.75 9.05 5.42
C ARG A 74 33.29 10.43 5.90
N GLY A 75 33.62 10.81 7.14
CA GLY A 75 33.31 12.12 7.71
C GLY A 75 31.97 12.21 8.44
N TYR A 76 31.22 11.10 8.55
CA TYR A 76 29.97 11.08 9.29
C TYR A 76 30.24 10.99 10.80
N THR A 77 29.80 12.01 11.54
CA THR A 77 30.08 12.16 12.97
C THR A 77 29.09 11.41 13.86
N HIS A 78 27.87 11.19 13.38
CA HIS A 78 26.78 10.55 14.12
C HIS A 78 26.03 9.54 13.26
N LEU A 79 25.41 8.55 13.90
CA LEU A 79 24.34 7.72 13.37
C LEU A 79 23.09 7.96 14.22
N ARG A 80 21.91 7.99 13.61
CA ARG A 80 20.66 8.03 14.36
C ARG A 80 20.18 6.60 14.59
N VAL A 81 20.12 6.17 15.84
CA VAL A 81 19.77 4.82 16.27
C VAL A 81 18.54 4.90 17.15
N ASP A 82 17.43 4.31 16.72
CA ASP A 82 16.16 4.29 17.43
C ASP A 82 15.66 5.68 17.87
N GLY A 83 15.96 6.70 17.07
CA GLY A 83 15.63 8.08 17.38
C GLY A 83 16.78 8.91 17.95
N GLU A 84 17.82 8.26 18.47
CA GLU A 84 18.94 8.90 19.16
C GLU A 84 20.15 9.12 18.25
N TYR A 85 20.70 10.33 18.21
CA TYR A 85 21.95 10.61 17.51
C TYR A 85 23.15 10.19 18.35
N LEU A 86 23.73 9.04 18.00
CA LEU A 86 24.88 8.46 18.68
C LEU A 86 26.17 8.76 17.88
N PRO A 87 27.28 9.13 18.56
CA PRO A 87 28.53 9.46 17.88
C PRO A 87 29.16 8.22 17.23
N THR A 88 29.72 8.35 16.02
CA THR A 88 30.46 7.27 15.34
C THR A 88 31.82 6.97 15.99
N THR A 89 32.31 7.90 16.80
CA THR A 89 33.51 7.73 17.63
C THR A 89 33.11 7.18 18.99
N ARG A 90 33.72 6.07 19.43
CA ARG A 90 33.32 5.33 20.65
C ARG A 90 31.83 4.98 20.63
N PHE A 91 31.36 4.44 19.50
CA PHE A 91 29.97 4.07 19.30
C PHE A 91 29.50 3.08 20.39
N PRO A 92 28.36 3.34 21.05
CA PRO A 92 27.88 2.51 22.15
C PRO A 92 27.43 1.13 21.64
N ARG A 93 27.50 0.13 22.53
CA ARG A 93 26.94 -1.20 22.23
C ARG A 93 25.42 -1.17 22.30
N ILE A 94 24.77 -1.63 21.24
CA ILE A 94 23.32 -1.81 21.16
C ILE A 94 22.93 -3.28 21.40
N ASP A 95 21.67 -3.52 21.76
CA ASP A 95 21.18 -4.85 22.17
C ASP A 95 20.88 -5.74 20.97
N ARG A 96 21.70 -6.77 20.75
CA ARG A 96 21.56 -7.70 19.62
C ARG A 96 20.19 -8.39 19.51
N PHE A 97 19.41 -8.46 20.58
CA PHE A 97 18.13 -9.17 20.61
C PHE A 97 16.92 -8.27 20.35
N LYS A 98 17.12 -6.95 20.33
CA LYS A 98 16.10 -5.95 20.03
C LYS A 98 16.17 -5.54 18.58
N GLU A 99 15.02 -5.19 18.02
CA GLU A 99 14.96 -4.60 16.69
C GLU A 99 15.42 -3.15 16.77
N HIS A 100 16.27 -2.77 15.84
CA HIS A 100 16.86 -1.45 15.74
C HIS A 100 16.58 -0.84 14.37
N THR A 101 16.40 0.47 14.36
CA THR A 101 16.40 1.31 13.15
C THR A 101 17.62 2.22 13.21
N ILE A 102 18.50 2.12 12.22
CA ILE A 102 19.76 2.86 12.14
C ILE A 102 19.79 3.65 10.84
N GLU A 103 19.91 4.96 10.97
CA GLU A 103 19.90 5.91 9.86
C GLU A 103 21.20 6.71 9.85
N LEU A 104 21.74 6.93 8.67
CA LEU A 104 22.91 7.76 8.43
C LEU A 104 22.47 9.20 8.11
N PRO A 105 22.82 10.21 8.93
CA PRO A 105 22.60 11.60 8.58
C PRO A 105 23.51 12.02 7.43
N VAL A 106 22.95 12.11 6.22
CA VAL A 106 23.68 12.42 4.99
C VAL A 106 23.85 13.93 4.82
N ALA A 107 22.81 14.69 5.14
CA ALA A 107 22.83 16.14 4.98
C ALA A 107 21.90 16.84 5.97
N SER A 108 22.18 18.13 6.20
CA SER A 108 21.33 19.07 6.94
C SER A 108 21.35 20.40 6.17
N LEU A 109 20.20 20.89 5.73
CA LEU A 109 20.10 22.07 4.86
C LEU A 109 18.74 22.76 4.94
N ASP A 110 18.73 24.06 4.69
CA ASP A 110 17.50 24.85 4.50
C ASP A 110 16.95 24.65 3.10
N LEU A 111 15.69 24.27 2.94
CA LEU A 111 15.15 24.05 1.59
C LEU A 111 14.73 25.35 0.93
N THR A 112 15.46 25.76 -0.10
CA THR A 112 15.14 26.96 -0.88
C THR A 112 15.21 26.67 -2.38
N PRO A 113 14.49 27.41 -3.23
CA PRO A 113 14.63 27.24 -4.68
C PRO A 113 16.07 27.43 -5.19
N ALA A 114 16.88 28.25 -4.48
CA ALA A 114 18.26 28.52 -4.86
C ALA A 114 19.20 27.31 -4.71
N ASN A 115 18.89 26.38 -3.79
CA ASN A 115 19.74 25.21 -3.53
C ASN A 115 19.14 23.88 -4.02
N GLU A 116 18.18 23.93 -4.94
CA GLU A 116 17.56 22.74 -5.57
C GLU A 116 18.58 21.75 -6.14
N ARG A 117 19.62 22.25 -6.83
CA ARG A 117 20.67 21.39 -7.39
C ARG A 117 21.45 20.64 -6.32
N GLU A 118 21.71 21.30 -5.20
CA GLU A 118 22.43 20.68 -4.08
C GLU A 118 21.54 19.69 -3.33
N LEU A 119 20.26 20.03 -3.13
CA LEU A 119 19.25 19.09 -2.62
C LEU A 119 19.21 17.82 -3.46
N ALA A 120 19.13 17.93 -4.79
CA ALA A 120 19.09 16.78 -5.69
C ALA A 120 20.33 15.88 -5.55
N ARG A 121 21.53 16.50 -5.44
CA ARG A 121 22.79 15.77 -5.25
C ARG A 121 22.82 15.02 -3.92
N LEU A 122 22.47 15.69 -2.82
CA LEU A 122 22.47 15.10 -1.48
C LEU A 122 21.38 14.04 -1.32
N LEU A 123 20.22 14.27 -1.93
CA LEU A 123 19.12 13.30 -2.01
C LEU A 123 19.56 12.04 -2.76
N ALA A 124 20.28 12.17 -3.88
CA ALA A 124 20.82 11.03 -4.60
C ALA A 124 21.78 10.21 -3.72
N THR A 125 22.68 10.86 -2.96
CA THR A 125 23.56 10.19 -2.01
C THR A 125 22.77 9.48 -0.89
N ALA A 126 21.73 10.13 -0.35
CA ALA A 126 20.91 9.52 0.68
C ALA A 126 20.14 8.29 0.16
N LEU A 127 19.57 8.38 -1.03
CA LEU A 127 18.91 7.26 -1.70
C LEU A 127 19.90 6.13 -2.03
N GLU A 128 21.13 6.44 -2.44
CA GLU A 128 22.15 5.43 -2.72
C GLU A 128 22.49 4.62 -1.45
N HIS A 129 22.82 5.31 -0.35
CA HIS A 129 23.12 4.65 0.93
C HIS A 129 21.90 3.90 1.50
N GLY A 130 20.70 4.48 1.36
CA GLY A 130 19.43 3.89 1.80
C GLY A 130 18.82 2.88 0.82
N LYS A 131 19.57 2.46 -0.22
CA LYS A 131 19.14 1.48 -1.24
C LYS A 131 17.78 1.82 -1.89
N GLY A 132 17.58 3.09 -2.19
CA GLY A 132 16.38 3.65 -2.79
C GLY A 132 15.38 4.22 -1.79
N VAL A 133 15.67 4.20 -0.49
CA VAL A 133 14.83 4.83 0.55
C VAL A 133 15.57 6.01 1.17
N VAL A 134 14.85 7.06 1.51
CA VAL A 134 15.37 8.23 2.24
C VAL A 134 14.36 8.64 3.31
N HIS A 135 14.84 8.97 4.49
CA HIS A 135 14.05 9.57 5.56
C HIS A 135 14.38 11.06 5.64
N VAL A 136 13.36 11.90 5.76
CA VAL A 136 13.46 13.34 5.88
C VAL A 136 13.08 13.70 7.31
N HIS A 137 14.03 14.30 8.01
CA HIS A 137 13.88 14.72 9.39
C HIS A 137 13.57 16.21 9.44
N SER A 138 12.33 16.56 9.79
CA SER A 138 11.86 17.93 9.94
C SER A 138 11.65 18.30 11.42
N ASP A 139 11.31 19.56 11.69
CA ASP A 139 10.98 20.04 13.04
C ASP A 139 12.12 19.88 14.06
N LEU A 140 13.35 20.15 13.60
CA LEU A 140 14.61 19.90 14.32
C LEU A 140 14.91 20.89 15.46
N GLY A 141 13.91 21.61 15.95
CA GLY A 141 14.09 22.59 17.04
C GLY A 141 14.68 21.93 18.29
N GLY A 142 15.74 22.51 18.84
CA GLY A 142 16.41 21.97 20.04
C GLY A 142 17.39 20.81 19.76
N LEU A 143 17.47 20.29 18.53
CA LEU A 143 18.38 19.19 18.20
C LEU A 143 19.85 19.59 18.34
N SER A 144 20.21 20.80 17.88
CA SER A 144 21.61 21.28 17.96
C SER A 144 22.05 21.46 19.40
N GLU A 145 21.19 22.03 20.23
CA GLU A 145 21.41 22.22 21.66
C GLU A 145 21.54 20.88 22.38
N ALA A 146 20.64 19.93 22.09
CA ALA A 146 20.68 18.60 22.68
C ALA A 146 21.96 17.83 22.32
N LEU A 147 22.38 17.89 21.05
CA LEU A 147 23.64 17.30 20.59
C LEU A 147 24.86 17.91 21.28
N LYS A 148 24.90 19.23 21.44
CA LYS A 148 26.00 19.94 22.14
C LYS A 148 26.03 19.61 23.63
N ALA A 149 24.86 19.47 24.26
CA ALA A 149 24.73 19.16 25.67
C ALA A 149 24.88 17.65 25.98
N GLY A 150 24.86 16.78 24.95
CA GLY A 150 24.87 15.33 25.13
C GLY A 150 23.60 14.80 25.80
N THR A 151 22.48 15.51 25.68
CA THR A 151 21.17 15.09 26.22
C THR A 151 20.44 14.18 25.23
N PRO A 152 19.45 13.39 25.67
CA PRO A 152 18.63 12.58 24.79
C PRO A 152 18.02 13.39 23.64
N THR A 153 18.04 12.80 22.45
CA THR A 153 17.54 13.36 21.19
C THR A 153 16.34 12.59 20.65
N ALA A 154 15.97 11.46 21.26
CA ALA A 154 14.76 10.73 20.92
C ALA A 154 13.53 11.63 21.08
N GLY A 155 12.66 11.60 20.07
CA GLY A 155 11.42 12.38 20.04
C GLY A 155 11.59 13.83 19.58
N ILE A 156 12.81 14.30 19.30
CA ILE A 156 13.00 15.58 18.61
C ILE A 156 12.72 15.37 17.12
N GLY A 157 11.90 16.26 16.56
CA GLY A 157 11.57 16.29 15.14
C GLY A 157 10.55 15.23 14.68
N ARG A 158 10.30 15.23 13.37
CA ARG A 158 9.39 14.30 12.69
C ARG A 158 10.10 13.64 11.52
N ILE A 159 9.82 12.35 11.30
CA ILE A 159 10.37 11.59 10.19
C ILE A 159 9.28 11.35 9.16
N GLU A 160 9.51 11.81 7.94
CA GLU A 160 8.77 11.38 6.75
C GLU A 160 9.69 10.54 5.86
N ALA A 161 9.18 9.45 5.30
CA ALA A 161 9.99 8.52 4.54
C ALA A 161 9.53 8.44 3.07
N PHE A 162 10.49 8.42 2.15
CA PHE A 162 10.28 8.38 0.71
C PHE A 162 11.05 7.23 0.09
N SER A 163 10.52 6.65 -0.99
CA SER A 163 11.15 5.52 -1.68
C SER A 163 11.09 5.69 -3.20
N THR A 164 12.21 5.40 -3.87
CA THR A 164 12.28 5.22 -5.34
C THR A 164 11.93 3.81 -5.77
N ARG A 165 11.76 2.89 -4.81
CA ARG A 165 11.32 1.51 -5.03
C ARG A 165 9.88 1.32 -4.54
N ARG A 166 9.22 0.26 -5.00
CA ARG A 166 7.99 -0.25 -4.38
C ARG A 166 8.31 -0.95 -3.06
N ALA A 167 8.78 -0.19 -2.08
CA ALA A 167 9.04 -0.67 -0.74
C ALA A 167 8.34 0.26 0.26
N CYS A 168 7.82 -0.31 1.34
CA CYS A 168 7.29 0.46 2.45
C CYS A 168 8.40 1.38 2.98
N PRO A 169 8.17 2.68 3.05
CA PRO A 169 9.18 3.61 3.51
C PRO A 169 9.38 3.55 5.04
N VAL A 170 8.49 2.88 5.79
CA VAL A 170 8.57 2.75 7.25
C VAL A 170 9.28 1.47 7.69
N CYS A 171 8.88 0.30 7.16
CA CYS A 171 9.42 -1.00 7.56
C CYS A 171 10.32 -1.68 6.50
N ALA A 172 10.55 -1.03 5.37
CA ALA A 172 11.32 -1.54 4.22
C ALA A 172 10.76 -2.82 3.56
N THR A 173 9.55 -3.27 3.91
CA THR A 173 8.88 -4.39 3.23
C THR A 173 8.71 -4.07 1.74
N SER A 174 9.24 -4.94 0.87
CA SER A 174 9.14 -4.78 -0.58
C SER A 174 7.82 -5.34 -1.09
N TYR A 175 7.22 -4.63 -2.05
CA TYR A 175 5.98 -5.00 -2.70
C TYR A 175 6.19 -5.14 -4.21
N ALA A 176 5.51 -6.12 -4.81
CA ALA A 176 5.47 -6.28 -6.25
C ALA A 176 4.59 -5.21 -6.90
N GLU A 177 4.71 -5.07 -8.23
CA GLU A 177 3.76 -4.25 -8.99
C GLU A 177 2.34 -4.79 -8.86
N LEU A 178 1.35 -3.91 -8.96
CA LEU A 178 -0.05 -4.32 -8.95
C LEU A 178 -0.38 -5.09 -10.23
N ASP A 179 -0.95 -6.27 -10.04
CA ASP A 179 -1.43 -7.15 -11.10
C ASP A 179 -2.96 -7.32 -10.96
N PRO A 180 -3.76 -7.28 -12.03
CA PRO A 180 -5.22 -7.45 -11.95
C PRO A 180 -5.67 -8.73 -11.23
N ARG A 181 -4.87 -9.80 -11.28
CA ARG A 181 -5.15 -11.08 -10.61
C ARG A 181 -5.09 -10.95 -9.09
N LEU A 182 -4.34 -9.98 -8.55
CA LEU A 182 -4.28 -9.69 -7.12
C LEU A 182 -5.66 -9.30 -6.56
N PHE A 183 -6.50 -8.68 -7.38
CA PHE A 183 -7.85 -8.25 -7.02
C PHE A 183 -8.92 -9.27 -7.43
N SER A 184 -8.53 -10.49 -7.80
CA SER A 184 -9.45 -11.56 -8.18
C SER A 184 -9.54 -12.61 -7.08
N TYR A 185 -10.71 -12.75 -6.47
CA TYR A 185 -11.00 -13.88 -5.59
C TYR A 185 -11.21 -15.21 -6.36
N ASN A 186 -11.06 -15.20 -7.68
CA ASN A 186 -11.06 -16.39 -8.54
C ASN A 186 -9.63 -16.84 -8.91
N SER A 187 -8.59 -16.16 -8.43
CA SER A 187 -7.18 -16.51 -8.69
C SER A 187 -6.43 -16.71 -7.38
N LYS A 188 -5.56 -17.74 -7.31
CA LYS A 188 -4.64 -17.98 -6.18
C LYS A 188 -3.87 -16.72 -5.78
N HIS A 189 -3.50 -15.89 -6.76
CA HIS A 189 -2.79 -14.63 -6.52
C HIS A 189 -3.58 -13.66 -5.63
N GLY A 190 -4.91 -13.60 -5.79
CA GLY A 190 -5.76 -12.67 -5.06
C GLY A 190 -6.40 -13.25 -3.80
N TRP A 191 -6.34 -14.56 -3.60
CA TRP A 191 -7.02 -15.24 -2.50
C TRP A 191 -6.54 -14.83 -1.12
N CYS A 192 -7.49 -14.59 -0.22
CA CYS A 192 -7.21 -14.68 1.21
C CYS A 192 -6.65 -16.08 1.51
N PRO A 193 -5.45 -16.20 2.11
CA PRO A 193 -4.80 -17.49 2.31
C PRO A 193 -5.56 -18.40 3.29
N ASP A 194 -6.40 -17.84 4.15
CA ASP A 194 -7.14 -18.60 5.16
C ASP A 194 -8.48 -19.18 4.68
N CYS A 195 -9.08 -18.57 3.66
CA CYS A 195 -10.33 -19.04 3.09
C CYS A 195 -10.22 -19.39 1.60
N VAL A 196 -9.04 -19.30 0.99
CA VAL A 196 -8.81 -19.72 -0.40
C VAL A 196 -9.76 -19.00 -1.37
N GLY A 197 -10.05 -17.72 -1.09
CA GLY A 197 -10.99 -16.94 -1.89
C GLY A 197 -12.48 -17.25 -1.70
N THR A 198 -12.90 -18.11 -0.77
CA THR A 198 -14.34 -18.37 -0.53
C THR A 198 -15.02 -17.25 0.27
N GLY A 199 -14.30 -16.67 1.24
CA GLY A 199 -14.83 -15.64 2.15
C GLY A 199 -15.48 -16.21 3.41
N VAL A 200 -15.67 -17.52 3.50
CA VAL A 200 -16.24 -18.18 4.69
C VAL A 200 -15.14 -18.84 5.53
N ARG A 201 -15.46 -19.12 6.79
CA ARG A 201 -14.58 -19.86 7.69
C ARG A 201 -14.45 -21.30 7.22
N LEU A 202 -13.21 -21.77 7.09
CA LEU A 202 -12.89 -23.14 6.67
C LEU A 202 -12.16 -23.89 7.78
N THR A 203 -12.40 -25.19 7.88
CA THR A 203 -11.52 -26.10 8.63
C THR A 203 -10.20 -26.32 7.87
N LYS A 204 -9.23 -26.96 8.53
CA LYS A 204 -7.95 -27.30 7.91
C LYS A 204 -8.12 -28.30 6.75
N GLU A 205 -9.01 -29.29 6.87
CA GLU A 205 -9.27 -30.23 5.77
C GLU A 205 -9.93 -29.54 4.58
N GLN A 206 -10.95 -28.71 4.84
CA GLN A 206 -11.67 -27.97 3.79
C GLN A 206 -10.74 -27.02 3.03
N ARG A 207 -9.88 -26.27 3.75
CA ARG A 207 -8.89 -25.38 3.14
C ARG A 207 -7.94 -26.15 2.23
N ARG A 208 -7.41 -27.28 2.70
CA ARG A 208 -6.49 -28.10 1.92
C ARG A 208 -7.15 -28.63 0.64
N ALA A 209 -8.38 -29.13 0.74
CA ALA A 209 -9.12 -29.62 -0.43
C ALA A 209 -9.34 -28.53 -1.50
N LEU A 210 -9.63 -27.30 -1.07
CA LEU A 210 -9.84 -26.15 -1.96
C LEU A 210 -8.54 -25.60 -2.56
N ASP A 211 -7.42 -25.67 -1.83
CA ASP A 211 -6.12 -25.21 -2.32
C ASP A 211 -5.45 -26.24 -3.26
N ASP A 212 -5.54 -27.53 -2.94
CA ASP A 212 -5.01 -28.65 -3.74
C ASP A 212 -5.88 -28.96 -4.97
N SER A 213 -7.04 -28.31 -5.11
CA SER A 213 -7.86 -28.42 -6.32
C SER A 213 -7.06 -27.92 -7.54
N PRO A 214 -6.97 -28.70 -8.64
CA PRO A 214 -6.13 -28.37 -9.77
C PRO A 214 -6.50 -27.00 -10.35
N GLN A 215 -5.49 -26.16 -10.54
CA GLN A 215 -5.63 -24.82 -11.13
C GLN A 215 -4.89 -24.71 -12.46
N ASP A 216 -5.62 -24.16 -13.43
CA ASP A 216 -5.23 -23.49 -14.68
C ASP A 216 -3.97 -23.95 -15.43
N ASP A 217 -4.23 -24.60 -16.57
CA ASP A 217 -3.41 -24.50 -17.77
C ASP A 217 -3.48 -23.05 -18.30
N ASP A 218 -2.46 -22.24 -18.01
CA ASP A 218 -1.88 -21.04 -18.66
C ASP A 218 -2.62 -20.26 -19.80
N LYS A 219 -3.96 -20.29 -19.90
CA LYS A 219 -4.72 -19.71 -21.02
C LYS A 219 -5.67 -18.57 -20.66
N GLY A 220 -5.37 -17.81 -19.61
CA GLY A 220 -5.87 -16.44 -19.40
C GLY A 220 -7.40 -16.23 -19.44
N ARG A 221 -8.21 -17.29 -19.38
CA ARG A 221 -9.66 -17.23 -19.51
C ARG A 221 -10.27 -17.68 -18.20
N GLU A 222 -10.85 -16.73 -17.48
CA GLU A 222 -11.62 -16.99 -16.25
C GLU A 222 -12.73 -18.01 -16.56
N ARG A 223 -12.64 -19.22 -16.01
CA ARG A 223 -13.75 -20.18 -16.06
C ARG A 223 -14.77 -19.88 -14.96
N THR A 224 -16.03 -20.16 -15.25
CA THR A 224 -17.08 -20.29 -14.24
C THR A 224 -16.84 -21.63 -13.53
N PHE A 225 -16.41 -21.58 -12.28
CA PHE A 225 -16.16 -22.78 -11.48
C PHE A 225 -17.48 -23.52 -11.23
N ALA A 226 -17.47 -24.83 -11.43
CA ALA A 226 -18.18 -25.71 -10.52
C ALA A 226 -17.27 -25.79 -9.29
N GLU A 227 -17.64 -25.08 -8.22
CA GLU A 227 -16.93 -25.17 -6.95
C GLU A 227 -17.07 -26.63 -6.45
N PRO A 228 -15.99 -27.29 -6.01
CA PRO A 228 -16.15 -28.60 -5.38
C PRO A 228 -17.13 -28.46 -4.22
N GLU A 229 -18.17 -29.29 -4.18
CA GLU A 229 -19.14 -29.30 -3.09
C GLU A 229 -18.45 -29.81 -1.82
N VAL A 230 -17.89 -28.88 -1.05
CA VAL A 230 -17.35 -29.16 0.27
C VAL A 230 -18.53 -29.18 1.24
N GLU A 231 -18.87 -30.38 1.72
CA GLU A 231 -19.92 -30.52 2.74
C GLU A 231 -19.55 -29.79 4.04
N GLY A 232 -20.56 -29.23 4.71
CA GLY A 232 -20.41 -28.61 6.03
C GLY A 232 -19.72 -27.24 6.02
N LEU A 233 -19.77 -26.49 4.91
CA LEU A 233 -19.40 -25.07 4.93
C LEU A 233 -20.35 -24.32 5.87
N VAL A 234 -19.76 -23.62 6.83
CA VAL A 234 -20.51 -22.76 7.76
C VAL A 234 -20.60 -21.38 7.13
N ASP A 235 -21.79 -20.77 7.13
CA ASP A 235 -22.01 -19.39 6.65
C ASP A 235 -21.51 -18.34 7.68
N GLU A 236 -20.32 -18.60 8.25
CA GLU A 236 -19.60 -17.68 9.12
C GLU A 236 -18.49 -17.01 8.29
N ALA A 237 -18.42 -15.69 8.32
CA ALA A 237 -17.39 -14.95 7.60
C ALA A 237 -15.98 -15.36 8.04
N CYS A 238 -15.05 -15.49 7.10
CA CYS A 238 -13.65 -15.78 7.39
C CYS A 238 -13.08 -14.69 8.32
N PRO A 239 -12.52 -15.05 9.49
CA PRO A 239 -12.04 -14.06 10.46
C PRO A 239 -10.85 -13.23 9.94
N SER A 240 -10.02 -13.80 9.06
CA SER A 240 -8.83 -13.13 8.53
C SER A 240 -9.14 -12.07 7.47
N CYS A 241 -10.18 -12.30 6.67
CA CYS A 241 -10.59 -11.36 5.62
C CYS A 241 -11.94 -10.66 5.88
N GLY A 242 -12.65 -11.02 6.96
CA GLY A 242 -13.99 -10.51 7.25
C GLY A 242 -14.99 -10.77 6.13
N GLY A 243 -14.82 -11.85 5.37
CA GLY A 243 -15.66 -12.16 4.20
C GLY A 243 -15.27 -11.48 2.89
N THR A 244 -14.22 -10.65 2.86
CA THR A 244 -13.81 -9.92 1.64
C THR A 244 -13.11 -10.79 0.58
N ARG A 245 -12.76 -12.04 0.91
CA ARG A 245 -12.17 -13.05 0.03
C ARG A 245 -10.75 -12.76 -0.47
N LEU A 246 -10.28 -11.53 -0.38
CA LEU A 246 -9.00 -11.08 -0.92
C LEU A 246 -7.84 -11.14 0.09
N ASN A 247 -6.62 -11.29 -0.43
CA ASN A 247 -5.39 -11.28 0.35
C ASN A 247 -5.14 -9.91 1.03
N PRO A 248 -4.26 -9.83 2.05
CA PRO A 248 -3.97 -8.57 2.74
C PRO A 248 -3.44 -7.45 1.83
N VAL A 249 -2.62 -7.77 0.83
CA VAL A 249 -2.01 -6.77 -0.07
C VAL A 249 -3.06 -6.11 -0.94
N ALA A 250 -3.96 -6.88 -1.55
CA ALA A 250 -5.07 -6.40 -2.36
C ALA A 250 -6.00 -5.47 -1.56
N ARG A 251 -6.28 -5.84 -0.30
CA ARG A 251 -7.11 -5.06 0.62
C ARG A 251 -6.45 -3.76 1.06
N ALA A 252 -5.13 -3.67 0.99
CA ALA A 252 -4.37 -2.48 1.32
C ALA A 252 -4.19 -1.52 0.13
N VAL A 253 -4.74 -1.83 -1.05
CA VAL A 253 -4.73 -0.89 -2.18
C VAL A 253 -5.98 0.00 -2.10
N ARG A 254 -5.77 1.32 -2.12
CA ARG A 254 -6.83 2.31 -1.96
C ARG A 254 -6.87 3.24 -3.15
N LEU A 255 -8.08 3.54 -3.60
CA LEU A 255 -8.32 4.56 -4.63
C LEU A 255 -8.55 5.89 -3.91
N GLU A 256 -7.73 6.89 -4.23
CA GLU A 256 -7.85 8.24 -3.68
C GLU A 256 -8.86 9.06 -4.51
N SER A 257 -9.61 9.94 -3.84
CA SER A 257 -10.55 10.87 -4.46
C SER A 257 -10.43 12.22 -3.77
N GLU A 258 -10.51 13.31 -4.53
CA GLU A 258 -10.61 14.64 -3.95
C GLU A 258 -12.00 14.83 -3.31
N GLY A 259 -12.04 15.37 -2.08
CA GLY A 259 -13.28 15.75 -1.40
C GLY A 259 -13.94 14.67 -0.54
N THR A 260 -13.36 13.48 -0.39
CA THR A 260 -13.79 12.55 0.67
C THR A 260 -13.02 12.85 1.96
N ASP A 261 -13.73 13.18 3.04
CA ASP A 261 -13.18 13.37 4.40
C ASP A 261 -12.48 12.12 4.96
N ALA A 262 -12.53 11.00 4.24
CA ALA A 262 -11.71 9.82 4.48
C ALA A 262 -10.25 10.10 4.07
N ALA A 263 -9.44 10.54 5.03
CA ALA A 263 -8.02 10.83 4.93
C ALA A 263 -7.10 9.63 4.55
N GLY A 264 -7.54 8.75 3.64
CA GLY A 264 -6.79 7.58 3.21
C GLY A 264 -7.27 6.87 1.94
N GLY A 265 -8.32 7.34 1.25
CA GLY A 265 -8.88 6.65 0.07
C GLY A 265 -9.65 5.37 0.40
N ILE A 266 -10.30 4.77 -0.61
CA ILE A 266 -11.22 3.62 -0.43
C ILE A 266 -10.64 2.32 -1.01
N ALA A 267 -10.67 1.22 -0.24
CA ALA A 267 -10.22 -0.07 -0.75
C ALA A 267 -11.26 -0.71 -1.70
N ILE A 268 -10.81 -1.55 -2.63
CA ILE A 268 -11.71 -2.20 -3.61
C ILE A 268 -12.79 -3.03 -2.92
N THR A 269 -12.48 -3.61 -1.76
CA THR A 269 -13.41 -4.41 -0.95
C THR A 269 -14.45 -3.57 -0.23
N GLU A 270 -14.16 -2.29 0.03
CA GLU A 270 -15.13 -1.34 0.60
C GLU A 270 -16.14 -0.95 -0.47
N LEU A 271 -15.68 -0.65 -1.70
CA LEU A 271 -16.56 -0.46 -2.86
C LEU A 271 -17.39 -1.70 -3.18
N ALA A 272 -16.81 -2.90 -3.05
CA ALA A 272 -17.50 -4.16 -3.31
C ALA A 272 -18.74 -4.37 -2.42
N ARG A 273 -18.73 -3.81 -1.21
CA ARG A 273 -19.81 -3.91 -0.22
C ARG A 273 -20.91 -2.86 -0.41
N LEU A 274 -20.68 -1.85 -1.23
CA LEU A 274 -21.73 -0.90 -1.59
C LEU A 274 -22.78 -1.62 -2.43
N SER A 275 -24.04 -1.21 -2.27
CA SER A 275 -25.08 -1.61 -3.21
C SER A 275 -24.75 -1.05 -4.59
N VAL A 276 -25.24 -1.69 -5.66
CA VAL A 276 -25.07 -1.20 -7.04
C VAL A 276 -25.46 0.27 -7.16
N ALA A 277 -26.58 0.68 -6.55
CA ALA A 277 -27.03 2.07 -6.57
C ALA A 277 -26.06 3.02 -5.83
N ALA A 278 -25.57 2.63 -4.65
CA ALA A 278 -24.60 3.44 -3.89
C ALA A 278 -23.23 3.51 -4.58
N LEU A 279 -22.78 2.41 -5.18
CA LEU A 279 -21.54 2.35 -5.94
C LEU A 279 -21.63 3.24 -7.19
N ARG A 280 -22.78 3.26 -7.87
CA ARG A 280 -23.03 4.14 -9.01
C ARG A 280 -22.95 5.60 -8.61
N GLN A 281 -23.63 5.98 -7.53
CA GLN A 281 -23.57 7.33 -6.99
C GLN A 281 -22.13 7.72 -6.65
N TRP A 282 -21.38 6.82 -6.00
CA TRP A 282 -19.97 7.04 -5.67
C TRP A 282 -19.12 7.34 -6.91
N PHE A 283 -19.28 6.56 -8.00
CA PHE A 283 -18.57 6.81 -9.26
C PHE A 283 -19.03 8.08 -9.99
N ALA A 284 -20.29 8.49 -9.84
CA ALA A 284 -20.79 9.74 -10.41
C ALA A 284 -20.21 10.98 -9.70
N GLU A 285 -19.91 10.85 -8.40
CA GLU A 285 -19.33 11.91 -7.57
C GLU A 285 -17.79 11.87 -7.54
N LEU A 286 -17.17 10.80 -8.05
CA LEU A 286 -15.71 10.62 -8.08
C LEU A 286 -15.04 11.74 -8.90
N LYS A 287 -14.18 12.52 -8.22
CA LYS A 287 -13.38 13.56 -8.84
C LYS A 287 -11.93 13.11 -8.94
N LEU A 288 -11.45 13.03 -10.18
CA LEU A 288 -10.05 12.78 -10.53
C LEU A 288 -9.53 13.98 -11.31
N GLU A 289 -8.27 14.34 -11.09
CA GLU A 289 -7.61 15.44 -11.79
C GLU A 289 -6.38 14.96 -12.58
N GLY A 290 -5.94 15.78 -13.53
CA GLY A 290 -4.69 15.60 -14.26
C GLY A 290 -4.52 14.24 -14.94
N ARG A 291 -3.46 13.52 -14.56
CA ARG A 291 -3.10 12.23 -15.16
C ARG A 291 -4.14 11.15 -14.84
N ASP A 292 -4.69 11.15 -13.63
CA ASP A 292 -5.58 10.09 -13.17
C ASP A 292 -6.92 10.18 -13.90
N ALA A 293 -7.43 11.39 -14.12
CA ALA A 293 -8.59 11.63 -14.97
C ALA A 293 -8.40 11.13 -16.42
N THR A 294 -7.19 11.29 -16.95
CA THR A 294 -6.87 10.84 -18.32
C THR A 294 -6.86 9.31 -18.40
N ILE A 295 -6.31 8.63 -17.40
CA ILE A 295 -6.28 7.16 -17.34
C ILE A 295 -7.68 6.59 -17.09
N ALA A 296 -8.50 7.25 -16.27
CA ALA A 296 -9.84 6.81 -15.91
C ALA A 296 -10.89 7.08 -17.00
N ARG A 297 -10.58 7.94 -17.98
CA ARG A 297 -11.51 8.46 -18.99
C ARG A 297 -12.37 7.39 -19.65
N ASP A 298 -11.78 6.24 -19.98
CA ASP A 298 -12.49 5.15 -20.65
C ASP A 298 -13.02 4.10 -19.66
N LEU A 299 -12.48 4.03 -18.44
CA LEU A 299 -12.88 3.02 -17.44
C LEU A 299 -14.16 3.42 -16.68
N ILE A 300 -14.28 4.69 -16.28
CA ILE A 300 -15.42 5.16 -15.47
C ILE A 300 -16.74 5.05 -16.24
N PRO A 301 -16.85 5.47 -17.53
CA PRO A 301 -18.09 5.33 -18.29
C PRO A 301 -18.53 3.87 -18.44
N GLU A 302 -17.60 2.94 -18.64
CA GLU A 302 -17.89 1.51 -18.75
C GLU A 302 -18.40 0.91 -17.43
N ILE A 303 -17.88 1.38 -16.29
CA ILE A 303 -18.36 1.02 -14.95
C ILE A 303 -19.78 1.56 -14.75
N LEU A 304 -19.99 2.86 -14.99
CA LEU A 304 -21.30 3.51 -14.81
C LEU A 304 -22.37 2.87 -15.69
N SER A 305 -22.08 2.63 -16.98
CA SER A 305 -23.03 2.00 -17.90
C SER A 305 -23.49 0.62 -17.43
N ARG A 306 -22.62 -0.18 -16.84
CA ARG A 306 -22.97 -1.51 -16.31
C ARG A 306 -23.76 -1.42 -15.01
N LEU A 307 -23.42 -0.45 -14.16
CA LEU A 307 -24.19 -0.18 -12.93
C LEU A 307 -25.59 0.33 -13.25
N ASP A 308 -25.74 1.24 -14.23
CA ASP A 308 -27.03 1.72 -14.72
C ASP A 308 -27.90 0.57 -15.23
N PHE A 309 -27.32 -0.36 -15.99
CA PHE A 309 -28.07 -1.52 -16.47
C PHE A 309 -28.56 -2.41 -15.32
N LEU A 310 -27.68 -2.71 -14.34
CA LEU A 310 -28.06 -3.50 -13.16
C LEU A 310 -29.18 -2.84 -12.36
N GLU A 311 -29.16 -1.52 -12.23
CA GLU A 311 -30.23 -0.76 -11.59
C GLU A 311 -31.53 -0.83 -12.41
N ALA A 312 -31.45 -0.69 -13.75
CA ALA A 312 -32.60 -0.78 -14.64
C ALA A 312 -33.31 -2.14 -14.60
N VAL A 313 -32.57 -3.24 -14.38
CA VAL A 313 -33.16 -4.58 -14.17
C VAL A 313 -33.55 -4.85 -12.70
N GLY A 314 -33.57 -3.83 -11.85
CA GLY A 314 -34.05 -3.93 -10.47
C GLY A 314 -33.09 -4.64 -9.51
N LEU A 315 -31.78 -4.63 -9.80
CA LEU A 315 -30.74 -5.23 -8.97
C LEU A 315 -29.92 -4.18 -8.19
N GLY A 316 -30.41 -2.94 -8.11
CA GLY A 316 -29.73 -1.82 -7.44
C GLY A 316 -29.39 -2.07 -5.96
N TYR A 317 -30.08 -2.98 -5.27
CA TYR A 317 -29.87 -3.31 -3.86
C TYR A 317 -28.76 -4.35 -3.63
N LEU A 318 -28.32 -5.06 -4.67
CA LEU A 318 -27.27 -6.07 -4.54
C LEU A 318 -25.89 -5.44 -4.38
N THR A 319 -24.99 -6.14 -3.70
CA THR A 319 -23.56 -5.78 -3.60
C THR A 319 -22.73 -6.61 -4.58
N LEU A 320 -21.53 -6.14 -4.91
CA LEU A 320 -20.63 -6.86 -5.84
C LEU A 320 -19.91 -8.04 -5.19
N ASP A 321 -19.75 -8.03 -3.86
CA ASP A 321 -19.10 -9.09 -3.10
C ASP A 321 -20.01 -10.28 -2.77
N ARG A 322 -21.32 -10.19 -3.07
CA ARG A 322 -22.29 -11.25 -2.80
C ARG A 322 -21.98 -12.49 -3.65
N GLY A 323 -21.77 -13.62 -2.98
CA GLY A 323 -21.49 -14.90 -3.63
C GLY A 323 -22.65 -15.37 -4.50
N ALA A 324 -22.34 -15.87 -5.70
CA ALA A 324 -23.32 -16.44 -6.63
C ALA A 324 -24.27 -17.50 -6.02
N PRO A 325 -23.84 -18.35 -5.06
CA PRO A 325 -24.74 -19.32 -4.41
C PRO A 325 -25.87 -18.70 -3.58
N THR A 326 -25.73 -17.43 -3.18
CA THR A 326 -26.73 -16.73 -2.34
C THR A 326 -27.76 -15.95 -3.15
N LEU A 327 -27.68 -15.98 -4.48
CA LEU A 327 -28.62 -15.30 -5.38
C LEU A 327 -29.84 -16.19 -5.64
N SER A 328 -31.03 -15.61 -5.58
CA SER A 328 -32.26 -16.26 -6.03
C SER A 328 -32.23 -16.50 -7.55
N GLY A 329 -33.00 -17.49 -8.03
CA GLY A 329 -33.09 -17.81 -9.46
C GLY A 329 -33.52 -16.62 -10.33
N GLY A 330 -34.42 -15.77 -9.81
CA GLY A 330 -34.84 -14.54 -10.47
C GLY A 330 -33.73 -13.47 -10.54
N GLU A 331 -32.91 -13.35 -9.49
CA GLU A 331 -31.73 -12.46 -9.51
C GLU A 331 -30.70 -12.96 -10.53
N ALA A 332 -30.35 -14.24 -10.50
CA ALA A 332 -29.38 -14.83 -11.43
C ALA A 332 -29.81 -14.66 -12.90
N GLN A 333 -31.10 -14.82 -13.20
CA GLN A 333 -31.63 -14.58 -14.54
C GLN A 333 -31.52 -13.12 -14.96
N ARG A 334 -31.85 -12.17 -14.07
CA ARG A 334 -31.74 -10.73 -14.36
C ARG A 334 -30.30 -10.29 -14.54
N ILE A 335 -29.35 -10.87 -13.82
CA ILE A 335 -27.93 -10.57 -14.06
C ILE A 335 -27.47 -11.13 -15.41
N ARG A 336 -27.93 -12.32 -15.83
CA ARG A 336 -27.62 -12.84 -17.18
C ARG A 336 -28.20 -11.99 -18.31
N LEU A 337 -29.33 -11.31 -18.08
CA LEU A 337 -29.86 -10.33 -19.03
C LEU A 337 -29.03 -9.04 -19.07
N ALA A 338 -28.16 -8.84 -18.07
CA ALA A 338 -27.30 -7.67 -17.89
C ALA A 338 -25.84 -7.85 -18.31
N ALA A 339 -25.41 -9.07 -18.58
CA ALA A 339 -24.06 -9.41 -19.02
C ALA A 339 -24.02 -9.60 -20.54
#